data_AF-A0A317JEH0-F1
#
_entry.id   AF-A0A317JEH0-F1
#
_cell.length_a   1.000
_cell.length_b   1.000
_cell.length_c   1.000
_cell.angle_alpha   90.00
_cell.angle_beta   90.00
_cell.angle_gamma   90.00
#
_symmetry.space_group_name_H-M   'P 1'
#
loop_
_entity.id
_entity.type
_entity.pdbx_description
1 polymer ?
#
loop_
_entity_poly.entity_id
_entity_poly.type
_entity_poly.pdbx_seq_one_letter_code
_entity_poly.pdbx_strand_id
1 'polypeptide(L)'
;MAQSNHSDHQESLYLAKFAPSSSLVTLVLAMVGLGILGTAVGIFMNPARGWAGYLTAFFFVTCLGVGGLFFATINHIAKAGWSVSIRRLSEAMTSFMPAILA
;
A
#
# COMPACT_ATOMS: atom_id res chain seq x y z
N MET A 1 36.51 -41.61 -12.60
CA MET A 1 36.04 -40.47 -13.41
C MET A 1 34.94 -39.78 -12.62
N ALA A 2 34.98 -38.45 -12.59
CA ALA A 2 34.52 -37.54 -11.54
C ALA A 2 33.07 -37.71 -11.03
N GLN A 3 32.92 -37.75 -9.71
CA GLN A 3 31.68 -37.35 -9.03
C GLN A 3 31.61 -35.82 -9.07
N SER A 4 30.69 -35.27 -9.88
CA SER A 4 30.42 -33.83 -9.88
C SER A 4 29.65 -33.46 -8.63
N ASN A 5 30.38 -32.99 -7.62
CA ASN A 5 29.87 -32.39 -6.39
C ASN A 5 29.08 -31.13 -6.74
N HIS A 6 27.75 -31.26 -6.88
CA HIS A 6 26.87 -30.12 -7.09
C HIS A 6 26.63 -29.47 -5.73
N SER A 7 27.55 -28.60 -5.32
CA SER A 7 27.37 -27.75 -4.15
C SER A 7 26.21 -26.80 -4.41
N ASP A 8 25.12 -26.99 -3.66
CA ASP A 8 23.99 -26.07 -3.58
C ASP A 8 24.50 -24.68 -3.19
N HIS A 9 24.75 -23.83 -4.19
CA HIS A 9 25.00 -22.41 -3.99
C HIS A 9 23.67 -21.74 -3.62
N GLN A 10 23.22 -21.97 -2.39
CA GLN A 10 22.23 -21.15 -1.71
C GLN A 10 22.89 -19.79 -1.43
N GLU A 11 23.08 -18.99 -2.49
CA GLU A 11 23.44 -17.59 -2.37
C GLU A 11 22.21 -16.90 -1.77
N SER A 12 22.20 -16.80 -0.44
CA SER A 12 21.16 -16.10 0.30
C SER A 12 21.15 -14.66 -0.21
N LEU A 13 20.22 -14.38 -1.11
CA LEU A 13 20.00 -13.08 -1.73
C LEU A 13 19.85 -12.07 -0.59
N TYR A 14 20.91 -11.30 -0.30
CA TYR A 14 20.91 -10.24 0.69
C TYR A 14 19.99 -9.12 0.16
N LEU A 15 18.69 -9.35 0.30
CA LEU A 15 17.66 -8.35 0.10
C LEU A 15 17.83 -7.34 1.23
N ALA A 16 18.67 -6.34 1.01
CA ALA A 16 18.82 -5.21 1.91
C ALA A 16 17.41 -4.69 2.24
N LYS A 17 16.96 -4.97 3.47
CA LYS A 17 15.64 -4.56 3.94
C LYS A 17 15.59 -3.05 3.82
N PHE A 18 14.72 -2.53 2.96
CA PHE A 18 14.53 -1.09 2.83
C PHE A 18 14.14 -0.53 4.20
N ALA A 19 15.06 0.20 4.83
CA ALA A 19 14.80 0.93 6.05
C ALA A 19 14.38 2.35 5.64
N PRO A 20 13.10 2.73 5.80
CA PRO A 20 12.67 4.08 5.48
C PRO A 20 13.42 5.09 6.36
N SER A 21 13.78 6.24 5.79
CA SER A 21 14.36 7.35 6.56
C SER A 21 13.40 7.81 7.65
N SER A 22 13.91 7.97 8.88
CA SER A 22 13.10 8.34 10.06
C SER A 22 12.26 9.59 9.84
N SER A 23 12.76 10.56 9.06
CA SER A 23 12.02 11.79 8.75
C SER A 23 10.77 11.54 7.92
N LEU A 24 10.82 10.58 6.98
CA LEU A 24 9.69 10.24 6.11
C LEU A 24 8.60 9.52 6.90
N VAL A 25 8.99 8.61 7.81
CA VAL A 25 8.06 7.94 8.72
C VAL A 25 7.33 8.96 9.60
N THR A 26 8.08 9.90 10.21
CA THR A 26 7.50 10.96 11.04
C THR A 26 6.53 11.83 10.24
N LEU A 27 6.88 12.21 9.00
CA LEU A 27 6.01 13.01 8.15
C LEU A 27 4.71 12.29 7.79
N VAL A 28 4.80 11.02 7.40
CA VAL A 28 3.61 10.19 7.08
C VAL A 28 2.72 10.04 8.32
N LEU A 29 3.32 9.76 9.48
CA LEU A 29 2.57 9.63 10.74
C LEU A 29 1.89 10.94 11.14
N ALA A 30 2.56 12.09 10.95
CA ALA A 30 1.98 13.40 11.20
C ALA A 30 0.78 13.69 10.28
N MET A 31 0.87 13.34 8.99
CA MET A 31 -0.25 13.49 8.04
C MET A 31 -1.45 12.62 8.43
N VAL A 32 -1.22 11.37 8.85
CA VAL A 32 -2.27 10.49 9.36
C VAL A 32 -2.93 11.10 10.61
N GLY A 33 -2.13 11.61 11.55
CA GLY A 33 -2.63 12.28 12.75
C GLY A 33 -3.50 13.50 12.45
N LEU A 34 -3.07 14.34 11.50
CA LEU A 34 -3.85 15.50 11.05
C LEU A 34 -5.18 15.10 10.41
N GLY A 35 -5.20 14.02 9.62
CA GLY A 35 -6.43 13.49 9.02
C GLY A 35 -7.45 13.03 10.06
N ILE A 36 -6.99 12.31 11.10
CA ILE A 36 -7.84 11.82 12.20
C ILE A 36 -8.38 13.01 13.01
N LEU A 37 -7.51 13.95 13.38
CA LEU A 37 -7.90 15.16 14.12
C LEU A 37 -8.90 16.01 13.33
N GLY A 38 -8.66 16.23 12.04
CA GLY A 38 -9.56 16.98 11.17
C GLY A 38 -10.95 16.34 11.07
N THR A 39 -11.00 15.02 10.97
CA THR A 39 -12.27 14.26 10.94
C THR A 39 -12.99 14.36 12.28
N ALA A 40 -12.29 14.20 13.39
CA ALA A 40 -12.87 14.31 14.73
C ALA A 40 -13.48 15.71 14.95
N VAL A 41 -12.72 16.78 14.69
CA VAL A 41 -13.20 18.16 14.81
C VAL A 41 -14.40 18.41 13.90
N GLY A 42 -14.38 17.91 12.67
CA GLY A 42 -15.49 18.02 11.72
C GLY A 42 -16.78 17.39 12.24
N ILE A 43 -16.70 16.22 12.87
CA ILE A 43 -17.85 15.53 13.48
C ILE A 43 -18.37 16.29 14.71
N PHE A 44 -17.49 16.83 15.56
CA PHE A 44 -17.91 17.60 16.75
C PHE A 44 -18.57 18.94 16.41
N MET A 45 -18.10 19.64 15.36
CA MET A 45 -18.67 20.93 14.97
C MET A 45 -19.99 20.80 14.20
N ASN A 46 -20.07 19.86 13.27
CA ASN A 46 -21.29 19.60 12.50
C ASN A 46 -21.40 18.11 12.15
N PRO A 47 -22.16 17.32 12.93
CA PRO A 47 -22.21 15.88 12.76
C PRO A 47 -22.66 15.46 11.36
N ALA A 48 -23.71 16.10 10.81
CA ALA A 48 -24.25 15.75 9.50
C ALA A 48 -23.23 15.94 8.38
N ARG A 49 -22.49 17.05 8.40
CA ARG A 49 -21.43 17.33 7.42
C ARG A 49 -20.19 16.50 7.66
N GLY A 50 -19.82 16.26 8.92
CA GLY A 50 -18.68 15.43 9.31
C GLY A 50 -18.80 13.99 8.80
N TRP A 51 -19.96 13.37 8.99
CA TRP A 51 -20.23 12.02 8.49
C TRP A 51 -20.24 11.94 6.97
N ALA A 52 -20.86 12.91 6.28
CA ALA A 52 -20.84 12.97 4.82
C ALA A 52 -19.41 13.12 4.26
N GLY A 53 -18.59 13.97 4.89
CA GLY A 53 -17.17 14.15 4.54
C GLY A 53 -16.35 12.88 4.76
N TYR A 54 -16.55 12.22 5.90
CA TYR A 54 -15.90 10.94 6.22
C TYR A 54 -16.26 9.85 5.21
N LEU A 55 -17.54 9.66 4.90
CA LEU A 55 -17.98 8.65 3.93
C LEU A 55 -17.45 8.92 2.52
N THR A 56 -17.36 10.19 2.12
CA THR A 56 -16.79 10.58 0.81
C THR A 56 -15.30 10.23 0.75
N ALA A 57 -14.53 10.58 1.78
CA ALA A 57 -13.12 10.24 1.86
C ALA A 57 -12.90 8.72 1.90
N PHE A 58 -13.68 8.01 2.71
CA PHE A 58 -13.63 6.55 2.80
C PHE A 58 -13.93 5.88 1.45
N PHE A 59 -14.98 6.33 0.74
CA PHE A 59 -15.32 5.84 -0.58
C PHE A 59 -14.22 6.10 -1.60
N PHE A 60 -13.61 7.28 -1.57
CA PHE A 60 -12.50 7.63 -2.46
C PHE A 60 -11.29 6.70 -2.28
N VAL A 61 -10.85 6.45 -1.04
CA VAL A 61 -9.71 5.56 -0.77
C VAL A 61 -10.06 4.10 -1.09
N THR A 62 -11.30 3.68 -0.85
CA THR A 62 -11.78 2.34 -1.26
C THR A 62 -11.70 2.16 -2.77
N CYS A 63 -12.16 3.13 -3.55
CA CYS A 63 -12.04 3.13 -5.01
C CYS A 63 -10.57 3.09 -5.48
N LEU A 64 -9.66 3.78 -4.79
CA LEU A 64 -8.22 3.69 -5.07
C LEU A 64 -7.66 2.28 -4.81
N GLY A 65 -8.07 1.63 -3.71
CA GLY A 65 -7.67 0.25 -3.40
C GLY A 65 -8.16 -0.76 -4.44
N VAL A 66 -9.44 -0.67 -4.82
CA VAL A 66 -10.03 -1.51 -5.88
C VAL A 66 -9.41 -1.20 -7.24
N GLY A 67 -9.13 0.06 -7.55
CA GLY A 67 -8.44 0.47 -8.77
C GLY A 67 -7.03 -0.12 -8.85
N GLY A 68 -6.29 -0.11 -7.74
CA GLY A 68 -4.98 -0.79 -7.62
C GLY A 68 -5.09 -2.28 -7.91
N LEU A 69 -6.08 -2.96 -7.33
CA LEU A 69 -6.31 -4.39 -7.59
C LEU A 69 -6.59 -4.66 -9.07
N PHE A 70 -7.45 -3.85 -9.70
CA PHE A 70 -7.75 -3.94 -11.13
C PHE A 70 -6.49 -3.80 -12.00
N PHE A 71 -5.65 -2.79 -11.73
CA PHE A 71 -4.39 -2.61 -12.45
C PHE A 71 -3.43 -3.78 -12.22
N ALA A 72 -3.32 -4.29 -11.00
CA ALA A 72 -2.47 -5.45 -10.71
C ALA A 72 -2.92 -6.69 -11.51
N THR A 73 -4.23 -6.95 -11.56
CA THR A 73 -4.81 -8.08 -12.31
C THR A 73 -4.58 -7.95 -13.82
N ILE A 74 -4.77 -6.78 -14.41
CA ILE A 74 -4.53 -6.56 -15.85
C ILE A 74 -3.06 -6.81 -16.21
N ASN A 75 -2.12 -6.26 -15.43
CA ASN A 75 -0.70 -6.46 -15.67
C ASN A 75 -0.31 -7.95 -15.58
N HIS A 76 -0.98 -8.69 -14.69
CA HIS A 76 -0.82 -10.14 -14.59
C HIS A 76 -1.34 -10.90 -15.81
N ILE A 77 -2.54 -10.59 -16.28
CA ILE A 77 -3.15 -11.26 -17.44
C ILE A 77 -2.35 -10.97 -18.72
N ALA A 78 -1.91 -9.72 -18.89
CA ALA A 78 -1.12 -9.29 -20.03
C ALA A 78 0.32 -9.83 -20.04
N LYS A 79 0.77 -10.50 -18.96
CA LYS A 79 2.16 -10.97 -18.78
C LYS A 79 3.20 -9.88 -19.06
N ALA A 80 2.91 -8.64 -18.63
CA ALA A 80 3.74 -7.48 -18.93
C ALA A 80 5.05 -7.53 -18.12
N GLY A 81 6.14 -7.98 -18.75
CA GLY A 81 7.45 -8.13 -18.09
C GLY A 81 8.11 -6.83 -17.64
N TRP A 82 7.64 -5.68 -18.13
CA TRP A 82 8.15 -4.35 -17.78
C TRP A 82 7.42 -3.72 -16.58
N SER A 83 6.30 -4.30 -16.13
CA SER A 83 5.38 -3.62 -15.19
C SER A 83 5.76 -3.80 -13.70
N VAL A 84 6.99 -4.22 -13.38
CA VAL A 84 7.35 -4.56 -12.00
C VAL A 84 7.15 -3.37 -11.06
N SER A 85 7.49 -2.15 -11.48
CA SER A 85 7.28 -0.93 -10.67
C SER A 85 5.80 -0.55 -10.54
N ILE A 86 5.03 -0.67 -11.62
CA ILE A 86 3.58 -0.38 -11.64
C ILE A 86 2.84 -1.35 -10.73
N ARG A 87 3.25 -2.62 -10.73
CA ARG A 87 2.68 -3.66 -9.88
C ARG A 87 2.94 -3.38 -8.40
N ARG A 88 4.14 -2.92 -8.02
CA ARG A 88 4.43 -2.52 -6.62
C ARG A 88 3.55 -1.38 -6.15
N LEU A 89 3.30 -0.36 -6.99
CA LEU A 89 2.37 0.72 -6.66
C LEU A 89 0.93 0.21 -6.49
N SER A 90 0.51 -0.67 -7.40
CA SER A 90 -0.83 -1.27 -7.39
C SER A 90 -1.05 -2.15 -6.16
N GLU A 91 -0.04 -2.94 -5.77
CA GLU A 91 -0.02 -3.72 -4.53
C GLU A 91 -0.06 -2.83 -3.29
N ALA A 92 0.69 -1.72 -3.28
CA ALA A 92 0.65 -0.74 -2.20
C ALA A 92 -0.75 -0.10 -2.05
N MET A 93 -1.42 0.23 -3.16
CA MET A 93 -2.80 0.76 -3.12
C MET A 93 -3.78 -0.30 -2.61
N THR A 94 -3.62 -1.56 -3.04
CA THR A 94 -4.46 -2.70 -2.62
C THR A 94 -4.28 -3.05 -1.14
N SER A 95 -3.14 -2.73 -0.53
CA SER A 95 -2.88 -2.98 0.89
C SER A 95 -3.86 -2.28 1.85
N PHE A 96 -4.61 -1.29 1.34
CA PHE A 96 -5.70 -0.66 2.09
C PHE A 96 -6.92 -1.57 2.31
N MET A 97 -7.16 -2.55 1.43
CA MET A 97 -8.33 -3.45 1.50
C MET A 97 -8.48 -4.18 2.84
N PRO A 98 -7.46 -4.88 3.37
CA PRO A 98 -7.56 -5.51 4.70
C PRO A 98 -7.70 -4.48 5.82
N ALA A 99 -7.14 -3.27 5.68
CA ALA A 99 -7.23 -2.22 6.69
C ALA A 99 -8.64 -1.60 6.81
N ILE A 100 -9.51 -1.77 5.82
CA ILE A 100 -10.91 -1.35 5.90
C ILE A 100 -11.74 -2.30 6.81
N LEU A 101 -11.39 -3.59 6.84
CA LEU A 101 -12.14 -4.62 7.56
C LEU A 101 -11.60 -4.88 8.98
N ALA A 102 -10.31 -4.65 9.20
CA ALA A 102 -9.62 -4.81 10.48
C ALA A 102 -9.95 -3.67 11.46
#